data_AF-A0A7R9UKW7-F1
#
_entry.id   AF-A0A7R9UKW7-F1
#
_cell.length_a   1.000
_cell.length_b   1.000
_cell.length_c   1.000
_cell.angle_alpha   90.00
_cell.angle_beta   90.00
_cell.angle_gamma   90.00
#
_symmetry.space_group_name_H-M   'P 1'
#
loop_
_entity.id
_entity.type
_entity.pdbx_description
1 polymer ?
#
loop_
_entity_poly.entity_id
_entity_poly.type
_entity_poly.pdbx_seq_one_letter_code
_entity_poly.pdbx_strand_id
1 'polypeptide(L)'
;RRRRGRRWRTTVRRAGAGLALALVGLIAGLTVDRGGVLHRALAPGRTLWREDLDAPGAVCNDGSPGAFWLSEARPDALPAGGELSDNWLIMLQGGFQCYSNASCACRAGAAPDLMSSLGWPAWLNVEGVVHQLSGWNAVVVGYCSSDAWLGDDSYGPDGTRSDNASTAAPPALPYAPTGQPLRFGGRVILEATLRRLADVHGMGEARRVIIGGCSAGGRGALYNLDHACELARAHVREARERDTRRHGAPAPGVAT
;
A
#
# COMPACT_ATOMS: atom_id res chain seq x y z
N ARG A 1 71.30 54.03 2.45
CA ARG A 1 69.85 53.83 2.67
C ARG A 1 69.56 52.32 2.74
N ARG A 2 69.03 51.85 3.86
CA ARG A 2 68.79 50.44 4.22
C ARG A 2 67.72 49.79 3.34
N ARG A 3 67.92 48.54 2.89
CA ARG A 3 66.81 47.59 2.64
C ARG A 3 67.19 46.18 3.09
N ARG A 4 66.61 45.76 4.22
CA ARG A 4 66.64 44.40 4.76
C ARG A 4 65.74 43.51 3.90
N GLY A 5 66.26 42.43 3.34
CA GLY A 5 65.47 41.37 2.71
C GLY A 5 64.84 40.46 3.78
N ARG A 6 63.51 40.46 3.90
CA ARG A 6 62.75 39.48 4.68
C ARG A 6 62.44 38.28 3.79
N ARG A 7 62.99 37.11 4.12
CA ARG A 7 62.56 35.81 3.59
C ARG A 7 61.19 35.46 4.17
N TRP A 8 60.18 35.32 3.31
CA TRP A 8 58.89 34.74 3.68
C TRP A 8 58.96 33.23 3.52
N ARG A 9 58.76 32.49 4.62
CA ARG A 9 58.52 31.05 4.59
C ARG A 9 57.05 30.84 4.24
N THR A 10 56.76 30.20 3.10
CA THR A 10 55.42 29.74 2.75
C THR A 10 55.14 28.43 3.48
N THR A 11 54.29 28.49 4.51
CA THR A 11 53.73 27.29 5.14
C THR A 11 52.60 26.78 4.25
N VAL A 12 52.84 25.71 3.49
CA VAL A 12 51.78 24.97 2.80
C VAL A 12 50.96 24.24 3.86
N ARG A 13 49.81 24.81 4.24
CA ARG A 13 48.81 24.08 5.02
C ARG A 13 48.19 23.01 4.12
N ARG A 14 48.40 21.74 4.48
CA ARG A 14 47.70 20.58 3.90
C ARG A 14 46.19 20.74 4.14
N ALA A 15 45.46 21.20 3.14
CA ALA A 15 43.99 21.24 3.11
C ALA A 15 43.43 20.17 2.15
N GLY A 16 44.06 18.99 2.09
CA GLY A 16 43.84 18.00 1.02
C GLY A 16 43.18 16.68 1.42
N ALA A 17 42.76 16.48 2.67
CA ALA A 17 42.23 15.18 3.12
C ALA A 17 40.72 15.17 3.41
N GLY A 18 40.10 16.32 3.74
CA GLY A 18 38.69 16.38 4.12
C GLY A 18 37.70 16.30 2.95
N LEU A 19 38.08 16.82 1.78
CA LEU A 19 37.18 16.88 0.61
C LEU A 19 37.05 15.53 -0.12
N ALA A 20 38.09 14.69 -0.07
CA ALA A 20 38.11 13.40 -0.77
C ALA A 20 37.19 12.35 -0.12
N LEU A 21 37.05 12.36 1.22
CA LEU A 21 36.18 11.44 1.95
C LEU A 21 34.68 11.75 1.73
N ALA A 22 34.31 13.03 1.60
CA ALA A 22 32.93 13.44 1.36
C ALA A 22 32.41 13.01 -0.03
N LEU A 23 33.27 13.04 -1.05
CA LEU A 23 32.92 12.63 -2.42
C LEU A 23 32.78 11.11 -2.56
N VAL A 24 33.58 10.31 -1.84
CA VAL A 24 33.48 8.84 -1.86
C VAL A 24 32.22 8.34 -1.15
N GLY A 25 31.79 9.01 -0.07
CA GLY A 25 30.54 8.67 0.64
C GLY A 25 29.29 8.85 -0.22
N LEU A 26 29.26 9.84 -1.12
CA LEU A 26 28.13 10.09 -2.02
C LEU A 26 27.92 8.98 -3.06
N ILE A 27 29.00 8.34 -3.53
CA ILE A 27 28.94 7.28 -4.56
C ILE A 27 28.43 5.96 -3.95
N ALA A 28 28.67 5.73 -2.65
CA ALA A 28 28.23 4.52 -1.94
C ALA A 28 26.91 4.70 -1.16
N GLY A 29 26.27 5.87 -1.24
CA GLY A 29 25.07 6.17 -0.45
C GLY A 29 25.34 6.07 1.04
N LEU A 30 26.46 6.62 1.52
CA LEU A 30 26.86 6.62 2.92
C LEU A 30 26.85 8.06 3.43
N THR A 31 26.12 8.34 4.50
CA THR A 31 26.13 9.63 5.21
C THR A 31 26.88 9.49 6.53
N VAL A 32 27.68 10.47 6.90
CA VAL A 32 28.40 10.47 8.18
C VAL A 32 27.75 11.49 9.12
N ASP A 33 27.36 11.06 10.32
CA ASP A 33 26.77 11.97 11.31
C ASP A 33 27.84 12.85 12.01
N ARG A 34 27.39 13.78 12.87
CA ARG A 34 28.28 14.67 13.64
C ARG A 34 29.21 13.94 14.61
N GLY A 35 28.94 12.67 14.91
CA GLY A 35 29.78 11.77 15.71
C GLY A 35 30.75 10.91 14.89
N GLY A 36 30.75 11.04 13.56
CA GLY A 36 31.63 10.26 12.69
C GLY A 36 31.11 8.86 12.37
N VAL A 37 29.86 8.53 12.71
CA VAL A 37 29.27 7.22 12.41
C VAL A 37 28.82 7.19 10.96
N LEU A 38 29.28 6.16 10.23
CA LEU A 38 28.86 5.88 8.87
C LEU A 38 27.46 5.26 8.90
N HIS A 39 26.47 5.98 8.38
CA HIS A 39 25.12 5.47 8.14
C HIS A 39 24.97 5.15 6.66
N ARG A 40 24.31 4.04 6.34
CA ARG A 40 23.74 3.87 5.01
C ARG A 40 22.68 4.95 4.84
N ALA A 41 22.80 5.78 3.81
CA ALA A 41 21.72 6.67 3.39
C ALA A 41 20.47 5.79 3.28
N LEU A 42 19.42 6.16 4.01
CA LEU A 42 18.11 5.53 3.87
C LEU A 42 17.85 5.42 2.37
N ALA A 43 17.56 4.21 1.88
CA ALA A 43 17.22 4.07 0.48
C ALA A 43 16.05 5.02 0.22
N PRO A 44 16.02 5.75 -0.90
CA PRO A 44 14.86 6.58 -1.20
C PRO A 44 13.64 5.66 -1.25
N GLY A 45 12.76 5.67 -0.23
CA GLY A 45 11.53 4.89 -0.30
C GLY A 45 10.49 5.62 -1.14
N ARG A 46 9.51 4.90 -1.64
CA ARG A 46 8.36 5.49 -2.34
C ARG A 46 7.34 5.97 -1.32
N THR A 47 6.87 7.21 -1.44
CA THR A 47 5.79 7.74 -0.61
C THR A 47 4.43 7.36 -1.20
N LEU A 48 3.55 6.78 -0.38
CA LEU A 48 2.17 6.45 -0.70
C LEU A 48 1.23 7.19 0.27
N TRP A 49 0.08 7.63 -0.21
CA TRP A 49 -0.91 8.43 0.54
C TRP A 49 -2.14 7.61 0.87
N ARG A 50 -2.64 7.74 2.11
CA ARG A 50 -3.77 6.95 2.60
C ARG A 50 -5.09 7.41 1.97
N GLU A 51 -5.92 6.45 1.64
CA GLU A 51 -7.34 6.62 1.37
C GLU A 51 -8.15 5.59 2.17
N ASP A 52 -9.10 6.09 2.94
CA ASP A 52 -10.01 5.27 3.76
C ASP A 52 -11.18 4.80 2.87
N LEU A 53 -11.60 3.54 3.04
CA LEU A 53 -12.68 2.93 2.27
C LEU A 53 -14.05 3.33 2.84
N ASP A 54 -14.94 3.77 1.97
CA ASP A 54 -16.34 4.08 2.30
C ASP A 54 -17.28 3.05 1.64
N ALA A 55 -16.98 1.77 1.85
CA ALA A 55 -17.78 0.65 1.33
C ALA A 55 -18.41 -0.13 2.49
N PRO A 56 -19.71 -0.48 2.42
CA PRO A 56 -20.37 -1.26 3.46
C PRO A 56 -19.61 -2.56 3.76
N GLY A 57 -19.25 -2.75 5.04
CA GLY A 57 -18.53 -3.92 5.54
C GLY A 57 -17.04 -3.99 5.23
N ALA A 58 -16.47 -3.02 4.50
CA ALA A 58 -15.02 -2.88 4.35
C ALA A 58 -14.39 -2.25 5.59
N VAL A 59 -14.55 -2.90 6.74
CA VAL A 59 -14.13 -2.40 8.06
C VAL A 59 -13.12 -3.34 8.72
N CYS A 60 -12.28 -2.76 9.57
CA CYS A 60 -11.35 -3.44 10.44
C CYS A 60 -12.06 -4.23 11.54
N ASN A 61 -11.28 -5.02 12.30
CA ASN A 61 -11.83 -5.84 13.39
C ASN A 61 -12.68 -5.06 14.40
N ASP A 62 -12.31 -3.81 14.69
CA ASP A 62 -13.02 -2.93 15.64
C ASP A 62 -14.16 -2.11 15.01
N GLY A 63 -14.39 -2.24 13.70
CA GLY A 63 -15.38 -1.49 12.94
C GLY A 63 -14.88 -0.18 12.32
N SER A 64 -13.64 0.24 12.56
CA SER A 64 -13.03 1.38 11.85
C SER A 64 -12.88 1.09 10.34
N PRO A 65 -12.86 2.09 9.46
CA PRO A 65 -12.77 1.86 8.01
C PRO A 65 -11.48 1.12 7.63
N GLY A 66 -11.56 0.14 6.72
CA GLY A 66 -10.39 -0.36 6.02
C GLY A 66 -9.78 0.75 5.16
N ALA A 67 -8.50 0.63 4.80
CA ALA A 67 -7.81 1.65 4.01
C ALA A 67 -6.67 1.06 3.18
N PHE A 68 -6.26 1.81 2.17
CA PHE A 68 -5.05 1.54 1.41
C PHE A 68 -4.20 2.81 1.28
N TRP A 69 -2.93 2.65 0.95
CA TRP A 69 -2.08 3.74 0.53
C TRP A 69 -1.76 3.62 -0.95
N LEU A 70 -1.87 4.73 -1.69
CA LEU A 70 -1.66 4.78 -3.14
C LEU A 70 -0.52 5.73 -3.50
N SER A 71 0.24 5.34 -4.52
CA SER A 71 1.15 6.22 -5.23
C SER A 71 1.01 5.93 -6.73
N GLU A 72 0.62 6.93 -7.49
CA GLU A 72 0.56 6.84 -8.95
C GLU A 72 1.96 6.64 -9.54
N ALA A 73 2.04 6.06 -10.74
CA ALA A 73 3.28 6.01 -11.51
C ALA A 73 3.75 7.45 -11.79
N ARG A 74 4.96 7.80 -11.34
CA ARG A 74 5.47 9.18 -11.51
C ARG A 74 6.69 9.25 -12.42
N PRO A 75 6.72 10.19 -13.39
CA PRO A 75 7.83 10.30 -14.31
C PRO A 75 9.14 10.77 -13.64
N ASP A 76 9.05 11.53 -12.56
CA ASP A 76 10.18 12.04 -11.77
C ASP A 76 10.85 10.96 -10.90
N ALA A 77 10.16 9.86 -10.64
CA ALA A 77 10.64 8.72 -9.86
C ALA A 77 11.20 7.58 -10.74
N LEU A 78 11.21 7.74 -12.06
CA LEU A 78 11.73 6.75 -12.99
C LEU A 78 13.27 6.81 -13.06
N PRO A 79 13.96 5.67 -13.10
CA PRO A 79 15.35 5.65 -13.53
C PRO A 79 15.47 6.12 -14.98
N ALA A 80 16.65 6.59 -15.39
CA ALA A 80 16.89 7.05 -16.76
C ALA A 80 16.54 5.93 -17.78
N GLY A 81 15.61 6.22 -18.69
CA GLY A 81 15.09 5.25 -19.66
C GLY A 81 13.90 4.39 -19.15
N GLY A 82 13.38 4.68 -17.96
CA GLY A 82 12.14 4.08 -17.48
C GLY A 82 10.92 4.59 -18.24
N GLU A 83 9.92 3.72 -18.39
CA GLU A 83 8.64 4.07 -19.00
C GLU A 83 7.55 4.15 -17.93
N LEU A 84 6.70 5.17 -18.02
CA LEU A 84 5.43 5.17 -17.31
C LEU A 84 4.56 4.05 -17.85
N SER A 85 3.82 3.40 -16.96
CA SER A 85 2.88 2.37 -17.36
C SER A 85 1.56 2.48 -16.62
N ASP A 86 0.52 2.01 -17.30
CA ASP A 86 -0.81 1.75 -16.75
C ASP A 86 -0.86 0.45 -15.92
N ASN A 87 0.30 -0.10 -15.54
CA ASN A 87 0.36 -1.31 -14.74
C ASN A 87 0.25 -0.99 -13.24
N TRP A 88 -0.25 -1.95 -12.47
CA TRP A 88 -0.53 -1.80 -11.05
C TRP A 88 0.14 -2.89 -10.22
N LEU A 89 0.76 -2.47 -9.11
CA LEU A 89 1.25 -3.35 -8.06
C LEU A 89 0.40 -3.14 -6.81
N ILE A 90 -0.27 -4.19 -6.35
CA ILE A 90 -1.09 -4.20 -5.14
C ILE A 90 -0.44 -5.14 -4.12
N MET A 91 0.01 -4.58 -3.00
CA MET A 91 0.68 -5.31 -1.94
C MET A 91 -0.21 -5.39 -0.70
N LEU A 92 -0.56 -6.61 -0.30
CA LEU A 92 -1.31 -6.87 0.91
C LEU A 92 -0.34 -6.91 2.11
N GLN A 93 -0.61 -6.08 3.12
CA GLN A 93 0.13 -6.16 4.37
C GLN A 93 -0.09 -7.52 5.07
N GLY A 94 0.92 -7.92 5.83
CA GLY A 94 0.87 -9.11 6.68
C GLY A 94 0.87 -8.75 8.16
N GLY A 95 0.88 -9.77 9.01
CA GLY A 95 1.00 -9.58 10.46
C GLY A 95 0.27 -10.64 11.27
N PHE A 96 0.52 -11.93 11.02
CA PHE A 96 -0.17 -13.06 11.67
C PHE A 96 -1.71 -12.99 11.54
N GLN A 97 -2.44 -13.69 12.40
CA GLN A 97 -3.90 -13.70 12.50
C GLN A 97 -4.28 -14.00 13.95
N CYS A 98 -5.56 -13.85 14.31
CA CYS A 98 -6.11 -14.41 15.54
C CYS A 98 -7.24 -15.41 15.19
N TYR A 99 -7.51 -16.37 16.08
CA TYR A 99 -8.36 -17.53 15.78
C TYR A 99 -9.20 -18.01 16.97
N SER A 100 -9.18 -17.26 18.07
CA SER A 100 -9.95 -17.50 19.28
C SER A 100 -10.14 -16.19 20.04
N ASN A 101 -11.16 -16.11 20.90
CA ASN A 101 -11.41 -14.92 21.71
C ASN A 101 -10.16 -14.49 22.50
N ALA A 102 -9.48 -15.44 23.15
CA ALA A 102 -8.26 -15.18 23.91
C ALA A 102 -7.12 -14.63 23.02
N SER A 103 -6.91 -15.24 21.83
CA SER A 103 -5.88 -14.76 20.90
C SER A 103 -6.19 -13.37 20.32
N CYS A 104 -7.45 -13.07 20.05
CA CYS A 104 -7.86 -11.77 19.51
C CYS A 104 -7.80 -10.68 20.59
N ALA A 105 -8.17 -10.99 21.83
CA ALA A 105 -7.99 -10.07 22.96
C ALA A 105 -6.51 -9.77 23.22
N CYS A 106 -5.64 -10.78 23.18
CA CYS A 106 -4.19 -10.58 23.28
C CYS A 106 -3.66 -9.70 22.14
N ARG A 107 -4.11 -9.96 20.90
CA ARG A 107 -3.72 -9.18 19.73
C ARG A 107 -4.17 -7.72 19.82
N ALA A 108 -5.37 -7.44 20.31
CA ALA A 108 -5.88 -6.08 20.46
C ALA A 108 -4.99 -5.24 21.40
N GLY A 109 -4.42 -5.86 22.44
CA GLY A 109 -3.45 -5.20 23.33
C GLY A 109 -2.02 -5.13 22.74
N ALA A 110 -1.58 -6.18 22.05
CA ALA A 110 -0.20 -6.29 21.59
C ALA A 110 0.08 -5.63 20.22
N ALA A 111 -0.93 -5.56 19.35
CA ALA A 111 -0.82 -5.05 17.99
C ALA A 111 -2.14 -4.37 17.53
N PRO A 112 -2.55 -3.28 18.20
CA PRO A 112 -3.82 -2.59 17.91
C PRO A 112 -3.92 -2.10 16.45
N ASP A 113 -2.80 -1.67 15.84
CA ASP A 113 -2.74 -1.24 14.44
C ASP A 113 -3.02 -2.36 13.42
N LEU A 114 -3.06 -3.63 13.86
CA LEU A 114 -3.45 -4.76 13.02
C LEU A 114 -4.89 -5.23 13.27
N MET A 115 -5.66 -4.43 14.03
CA MET A 115 -7.08 -4.65 14.34
C MET A 115 -7.92 -3.38 14.19
N SER A 116 -7.29 -2.22 13.99
CA SER A 116 -7.93 -0.90 13.86
C SER A 116 -7.12 -0.02 12.91
N SER A 117 -7.80 0.83 12.15
CA SER A 117 -7.17 1.85 11.30
C SER A 117 -7.04 3.22 11.98
N LEU A 118 -7.61 3.42 13.17
CA LEU A 118 -7.68 4.73 13.83
C LEU A 118 -6.30 5.36 14.10
N GLY A 119 -5.27 4.53 14.31
CA GLY A 119 -3.89 4.95 14.55
C GLY A 119 -3.02 5.05 13.29
N TRP A 120 -3.53 4.68 12.11
CA TRP A 120 -2.72 4.59 10.90
C TRP A 120 -2.21 5.97 10.45
N PRO A 121 -1.01 6.04 9.83
CA PRO A 121 -0.47 7.29 9.31
C PRO A 121 -1.15 7.70 8.00
N ALA A 122 -1.18 9.00 7.74
CA ALA A 122 -1.68 9.56 6.47
C ALA A 122 -0.84 9.16 5.25
N TRP A 123 0.41 8.73 5.46
CA TRP A 123 1.31 8.29 4.39
C TRP A 123 2.26 7.20 4.88
N LEU A 124 2.77 6.40 3.93
CA LEU A 124 3.84 5.43 4.15
C LEU A 124 5.03 5.79 3.26
N ASN A 125 6.24 5.52 3.74
CA ASN A 125 7.44 5.48 2.90
C ASN A 125 7.92 4.02 2.82
N VAL A 126 7.83 3.42 1.64
CA VAL A 126 7.98 1.97 1.45
C VAL A 126 9.16 1.69 0.53
N GLU A 127 10.03 0.78 0.95
CA GLU A 127 11.18 0.30 0.18
C GLU A 127 10.86 -0.99 -0.62
N GLY A 128 11.88 -1.70 -1.10
CA GLY A 128 11.72 -2.99 -1.76
C GLY A 128 10.99 -2.90 -3.09
N VAL A 129 10.17 -3.91 -3.41
CA VAL A 129 9.49 -4.03 -4.72
C VAL A 129 8.57 -2.84 -5.03
N VAL A 130 7.95 -2.24 -4.01
CA VAL A 130 7.06 -1.07 -4.16
C VAL A 130 7.85 0.15 -4.65
N HIS A 131 9.08 0.33 -4.15
CA HIS A 131 9.98 1.38 -4.62
C HIS A 131 10.64 1.03 -5.97
N GLN A 132 11.08 -0.21 -6.14
CA GLN A 132 11.77 -0.67 -7.36
C GLN A 132 10.88 -0.61 -8.61
N LEU A 133 9.56 -0.74 -8.46
CA LEU A 133 8.57 -0.58 -9.54
C LEU A 133 7.97 0.83 -9.55
N SER A 134 8.81 1.87 -9.50
CA SER A 134 8.37 3.28 -9.50
C SER A 134 7.59 3.71 -10.75
N GLY A 135 7.79 3.02 -11.88
CA GLY A 135 7.02 3.24 -13.12
C GLY A 135 5.64 2.59 -13.17
N TRP A 136 5.23 1.90 -12.11
CA TRP A 136 3.91 1.30 -11.95
C TRP A 136 3.11 2.09 -10.90
N ASN A 137 1.79 2.09 -11.01
CA ASN A 137 0.95 2.51 -9.89
C ASN A 137 1.15 1.51 -8.74
N ALA A 138 1.33 1.99 -7.51
CA ALA A 138 1.56 1.13 -6.36
C ALA A 138 0.55 1.38 -5.25
N VAL A 139 0.03 0.27 -4.72
CA VAL A 139 -0.95 0.24 -3.65
C VAL A 139 -0.44 -0.67 -2.54
N VAL A 140 -0.55 -0.22 -1.30
CA VAL A 140 -0.39 -1.05 -0.11
C VAL A 140 -1.72 -1.10 0.61
N VAL A 141 -2.32 -2.29 0.75
CA VAL A 141 -3.61 -2.45 1.45
C VAL A 141 -3.32 -2.77 2.91
N GLY A 142 -3.91 -1.97 3.82
CA GLY A 142 -3.70 -2.11 5.26
C GLY A 142 -4.35 -3.37 5.81
N TYR A 143 -3.63 -4.11 6.66
CA TYR A 143 -4.13 -5.35 7.24
C TYR A 143 -4.67 -5.12 8.65
N CYS A 144 -5.99 -5.04 8.79
CA CYS A 144 -6.67 -4.83 10.07
C CYS A 144 -7.81 -5.83 10.34
N SER A 145 -7.87 -6.92 9.58
CA SER A 145 -8.95 -7.92 9.66
C SER A 145 -8.56 -9.18 10.44
N SER A 146 -7.28 -9.38 10.76
CA SER A 146 -6.77 -10.51 11.56
C SER A 146 -7.17 -11.92 11.07
N ASP A 147 -7.58 -12.07 9.83
CA ASP A 147 -8.13 -13.28 9.21
C ASP A 147 -7.30 -13.80 8.02
N ALA A 148 -6.06 -13.29 7.87
CA ALA A 148 -5.20 -13.55 6.73
C ALA A 148 -5.86 -13.27 5.36
N TRP A 149 -6.76 -12.29 5.30
CA TRP A 149 -7.52 -11.89 4.11
C TRP A 149 -8.55 -12.92 3.64
N LEU A 150 -8.98 -13.82 4.52
CA LEU A 150 -9.92 -14.90 4.18
C LEU A 150 -11.37 -14.60 4.59
N GLY A 151 -11.55 -13.72 5.57
CA GLY A 151 -12.87 -13.43 6.12
C GLY A 151 -13.75 -12.64 5.16
N ASP A 152 -15.02 -12.99 5.12
CA ASP A 152 -16.04 -12.40 4.25
C ASP A 152 -17.23 -11.82 5.02
N ASP A 153 -16.99 -11.47 6.29
CA ASP A 153 -17.90 -10.67 7.08
C ASP A 153 -18.11 -9.34 6.38
N SER A 154 -19.31 -9.20 5.82
CA SER A 154 -19.79 -8.04 5.09
C SER A 154 -20.88 -7.29 5.86
N TYR A 155 -21.01 -7.54 7.16
CA TYR A 155 -21.87 -6.72 8.00
C TYR A 155 -21.35 -5.27 7.95
N GLY A 156 -22.23 -4.27 8.04
CA GLY A 156 -21.94 -2.85 8.22
C GLY A 156 -21.85 -2.48 9.71
N PRO A 157 -21.43 -1.25 10.04
CA PRO A 157 -21.32 -0.81 11.44
C PRO A 157 -22.66 -0.85 12.21
N ASP A 158 -23.79 -0.88 11.50
CA ASP A 158 -25.15 -1.05 12.04
C ASP A 158 -25.59 -2.52 12.19
N GLY A 159 -24.71 -3.48 11.85
CA GLY A 159 -25.01 -4.91 11.88
C GLY A 159 -25.80 -5.42 10.67
N THR A 160 -25.97 -4.62 9.61
CA THR A 160 -26.66 -5.05 8.38
C THR A 160 -25.69 -5.66 7.37
N ARG A 161 -26.03 -6.78 6.72
CA ARG A 161 -25.14 -7.45 5.76
C ARG A 161 -25.25 -6.79 4.38
N SER A 162 -24.12 -6.51 3.72
CA SER A 162 -24.11 -5.81 2.42
C SER A 162 -24.70 -6.61 1.25
N ASP A 163 -24.95 -7.91 1.44
CA ASP A 163 -25.53 -8.83 0.45
C ASP A 163 -27.03 -9.12 0.67
N ASN A 164 -27.70 -8.43 1.60
CA ASN A 164 -29.10 -8.67 1.99
C ASN A 164 -29.41 -10.12 2.44
N ALA A 165 -28.40 -10.95 2.74
CA ALA A 165 -28.63 -12.30 3.25
C ALA A 165 -29.04 -12.22 4.73
N SER A 166 -30.31 -12.54 5.02
CA SER A 166 -30.84 -12.55 6.37
C SER A 166 -30.36 -13.79 7.14
N THR A 167 -29.19 -13.70 7.77
CA THR A 167 -28.82 -14.59 8.87
C THR A 167 -28.39 -13.73 10.05
N ALA A 168 -28.72 -14.20 11.27
CA ALA A 168 -28.30 -13.52 12.48
C ALA A 168 -26.77 -13.39 12.48
N ALA A 169 -26.26 -12.23 12.91
CA ALA A 169 -24.83 -12.03 13.11
C ALA A 169 -24.27 -13.21 13.92
N PRO A 170 -23.14 -13.82 13.52
CA PRO A 170 -22.53 -14.89 14.32
C PRO A 170 -22.29 -14.36 15.74
N PRO A 171 -22.43 -15.20 16.78
CA PRO A 171 -22.26 -14.77 18.15
C PRO A 171 -20.94 -14.01 18.30
N ALA A 172 -21.05 -12.76 18.71
CA ALA A 172 -19.92 -11.87 18.89
C ALA A 172 -18.86 -12.59 19.74
N LEU A 173 -17.62 -12.66 19.25
CA LEU A 173 -16.51 -12.93 20.16
C LEU A 173 -16.55 -11.79 21.19
N PRO A 174 -16.60 -12.08 22.51
CA PRO A 174 -16.93 -11.08 23.54
C PRO A 174 -15.80 -10.08 23.83
N TYR A 175 -15.08 -9.64 22.80
CA TYR A 175 -14.06 -8.61 22.96
C TYR A 175 -13.92 -7.74 21.71
N ALA A 176 -14.67 -6.65 21.65
CA ALA A 176 -14.11 -5.41 21.14
C ALA A 176 -13.99 -4.42 22.31
N PRO A 177 -12.87 -3.67 22.42
CA PRO A 177 -12.78 -2.52 23.32
C PRO A 177 -13.94 -1.52 23.15
N THR A 178 -14.63 -1.57 22.01
CA THR A 178 -15.76 -0.73 21.61
C THR A 178 -17.14 -1.31 21.99
N GLY A 179 -17.21 -2.53 22.54
CA GLY A 179 -18.47 -3.22 22.85
C GLY A 179 -19.20 -3.84 21.64
N GLN A 180 -18.59 -3.79 20.45
CA GLN A 180 -19.11 -4.37 19.22
C GLN A 180 -18.55 -5.79 18.94
N PRO A 181 -19.20 -6.62 18.12
CA PRO A 181 -18.62 -7.86 17.63
C PRO A 181 -17.38 -7.60 16.77
N LEU A 182 -16.31 -8.40 16.96
CA LEU A 182 -15.16 -8.36 16.05
C LEU A 182 -15.58 -8.74 14.63
N ARG A 183 -15.04 -8.01 13.64
CA ARG A 183 -15.33 -8.22 12.21
C ARG A 183 -14.16 -8.85 11.49
N PHE A 184 -14.43 -9.86 10.66
CA PHE A 184 -13.39 -10.56 9.91
C PHE A 184 -13.73 -10.48 8.43
N GLY A 185 -13.42 -9.32 7.82
CA GLY A 185 -13.81 -8.95 6.47
C GLY A 185 -12.63 -8.70 5.54
N GLY A 186 -11.49 -9.38 5.72
CA GLY A 186 -10.29 -9.12 4.92
C GLY A 186 -10.52 -9.25 3.40
N ARG A 187 -11.32 -10.24 2.95
CA ARG A 187 -11.73 -10.35 1.55
C ARG A 187 -12.58 -9.17 1.10
N VAL A 188 -13.47 -8.68 1.96
CA VAL A 188 -14.35 -7.53 1.69
C VAL A 188 -13.54 -6.23 1.57
N ILE A 189 -12.55 -6.01 2.43
CA ILE A 189 -11.60 -4.88 2.32
C ILE A 189 -10.85 -4.93 0.99
N LEU A 190 -10.36 -6.11 0.60
CA LEU A 190 -9.65 -6.26 -0.68
C LEU A 190 -10.58 -5.98 -1.86
N GLU A 191 -11.79 -6.54 -1.87
CA GLU A 191 -12.77 -6.29 -2.93
C GLU A 191 -13.13 -4.80 -3.04
N ALA A 192 -13.44 -4.14 -1.92
CA ALA A 192 -13.73 -2.72 -1.88
C ALA A 192 -12.55 -1.89 -2.40
N THR A 193 -11.32 -2.27 -2.04
CA THR A 193 -10.11 -1.66 -2.58
C THR A 193 -10.04 -1.82 -4.10
N LEU A 194 -10.17 -3.04 -4.62
CA LEU A 194 -10.09 -3.30 -6.06
C LEU A 194 -11.15 -2.54 -6.85
N ARG A 195 -12.39 -2.48 -6.36
CA ARG A 195 -13.47 -1.69 -6.95
C ARG A 195 -13.13 -0.21 -6.95
N ARG A 196 -12.68 0.34 -5.81
CA ARG A 196 -12.30 1.75 -5.70
C ARG A 196 -11.16 2.12 -6.66
N LEU A 197 -10.14 1.27 -6.75
CA LEU A 197 -9.03 1.47 -7.69
C LEU A 197 -9.52 1.45 -9.15
N ALA A 198 -10.43 0.53 -9.48
CA ALA A 198 -10.96 0.41 -10.84
C ALA A 198 -11.85 1.60 -11.22
N ASP A 199 -12.81 1.95 -10.35
CA ASP A 199 -13.84 2.95 -10.62
C ASP A 199 -13.30 4.40 -10.54
N VAL A 200 -12.31 4.67 -9.69
CA VAL A 200 -11.89 6.04 -9.36
C VAL A 200 -10.45 6.33 -9.74
N HIS A 201 -9.55 5.37 -9.57
CA HIS A 201 -8.11 5.58 -9.78
C HIS A 201 -7.60 5.10 -11.13
N GLY A 202 -8.49 4.64 -12.01
CA GLY A 202 -8.15 4.26 -13.39
C GLY A 202 -7.56 2.86 -13.55
N MET A 203 -7.60 2.02 -12.51
CA MET A 203 -7.16 0.62 -12.63
C MET A 203 -8.05 -0.20 -13.57
N GLY A 204 -9.28 0.26 -13.88
CA GLY A 204 -10.20 -0.42 -14.80
C GLY A 204 -9.63 -0.59 -16.22
N GLU A 205 -8.71 0.29 -16.61
CA GLU A 205 -8.02 0.27 -17.91
C GLU A 205 -6.60 -0.32 -17.84
N ALA A 206 -6.23 -0.94 -16.71
CA ALA A 206 -4.89 -1.44 -16.48
C ALA A 206 -4.53 -2.58 -17.44
N ARG A 207 -3.37 -2.47 -18.11
CA ARG A 207 -2.81 -3.57 -18.90
C ARG A 207 -2.36 -4.77 -18.06
N ARG A 208 -1.79 -4.53 -16.88
CA ARG A 208 -1.34 -5.59 -15.96
C ARG A 208 -1.56 -5.18 -14.51
N VAL A 209 -2.03 -6.14 -13.72
CA VAL A 209 -2.14 -6.01 -12.26
C VAL A 209 -1.36 -7.16 -11.63
N ILE A 210 -0.46 -6.84 -10.69
CA ILE A 210 0.20 -7.82 -9.83
C ILE A 210 -0.38 -7.64 -8.43
N ILE A 211 -0.97 -8.71 -7.89
CA ILE A 211 -1.39 -8.77 -6.49
C ILE A 211 -0.38 -9.65 -5.75
N GLY A 212 0.25 -9.10 -4.73
CA GLY A 212 1.24 -9.77 -3.90
C GLY A 212 1.07 -9.42 -2.43
N GLY A 213 1.96 -9.94 -1.59
CA GLY A 213 1.95 -9.63 -0.17
C GLY A 213 2.99 -10.43 0.60
N CYS A 214 3.21 -10.04 1.86
CA CYS A 214 4.14 -10.73 2.76
C CYS A 214 3.38 -11.49 3.86
N SER A 215 3.83 -12.69 4.22
CA SER A 215 3.25 -13.48 5.33
C SER A 215 1.73 -13.71 5.16
N ALA A 216 0.90 -13.19 6.08
CA ALA A 216 -0.56 -13.23 5.96
C ALA A 216 -1.08 -12.57 4.66
N GLY A 217 -0.45 -11.48 4.21
CA GLY A 217 -0.77 -10.85 2.92
C GLY A 217 -0.38 -11.70 1.72
N GLY A 218 0.70 -12.48 1.82
CA GLY A 218 1.07 -13.44 0.77
C GLY A 218 0.06 -14.57 0.63
N ARG A 219 -0.44 -15.09 1.77
CA ARG A 219 -1.59 -16.01 1.78
C ARG A 219 -2.82 -15.33 1.17
N GLY A 220 -3.15 -14.12 1.61
CA GLY A 220 -4.27 -13.35 1.08
C GLY A 220 -4.23 -13.18 -0.44
N ALA A 221 -3.07 -12.86 -0.99
CA ALA A 221 -2.88 -12.71 -2.43
C ALA A 221 -3.15 -14.04 -3.16
N LEU A 222 -2.65 -15.16 -2.63
CA LEU A 222 -2.89 -16.48 -3.21
C LEU A 222 -4.36 -16.89 -3.15
N TYR A 223 -5.02 -16.74 -1.99
CA TYR A 223 -6.39 -17.20 -1.79
C TYR A 223 -7.45 -16.34 -2.50
N ASN A 224 -7.14 -15.07 -2.77
CA ASN A 224 -8.08 -14.14 -3.41
C ASN A 224 -7.79 -13.90 -4.90
N LEU A 225 -6.79 -14.56 -5.50
CA LEU A 225 -6.37 -14.25 -6.87
C LEU A 225 -7.49 -14.49 -7.89
N ASP A 226 -8.16 -15.64 -7.83
CA ASP A 226 -9.25 -15.97 -8.74
C ASP A 226 -10.44 -15.01 -8.55
N HIS A 227 -10.80 -14.72 -7.29
CA HIS A 227 -11.86 -13.75 -6.96
C HIS A 227 -11.55 -12.36 -7.52
N ALA A 228 -10.32 -11.89 -7.38
CA ALA A 228 -9.88 -10.62 -7.95
C ALA A 228 -9.95 -10.61 -9.49
N CYS A 229 -9.58 -11.72 -10.14
CA CYS A 229 -9.73 -11.86 -11.59
C CYS A 229 -11.20 -11.84 -12.03
N GLU A 230 -12.10 -12.47 -11.27
CA GLU A 230 -13.53 -12.45 -11.55
C GLU A 230 -14.12 -11.06 -11.39
N LEU A 231 -13.76 -10.33 -10.34
CA LEU A 231 -14.13 -8.93 -10.14
C LEU A 231 -13.67 -8.04 -11.30
N ALA A 232 -12.42 -8.18 -11.74
CA ALA A 232 -11.90 -7.44 -12.88
C ALA A 232 -12.70 -7.74 -14.17
N ARG A 233 -12.99 -9.02 -14.43
CA ARG A 233 -13.81 -9.41 -15.60
C ARG A 233 -15.23 -8.87 -15.50
N ALA A 234 -15.84 -8.85 -14.31
CA ALA A 234 -17.16 -8.29 -14.09
C ALA A 234 -17.18 -6.79 -14.36
N HIS A 235 -16.22 -6.04 -13.82
CA HIS A 235 -16.09 -4.61 -14.05
C HIS A 235 -15.96 -4.27 -15.54
N VAL A 236 -15.13 -5.00 -16.31
CA VAL A 236 -15.01 -4.81 -17.77
C VAL A 236 -16.33 -5.09 -18.50
N ARG A 237 -17.08 -6.13 -18.11
CA ARG A 237 -18.40 -6.40 -18.70
C ARG A 237 -19.38 -5.26 -18.44
N GLU A 238 -19.48 -4.83 -17.18
CA GLU A 238 -20.38 -3.75 -16.78
C GLU A 238 -20.02 -2.42 -17.48
N ALA A 239 -18.73 -2.12 -17.64
CA ALA A 239 -18.26 -0.95 -18.38
C ALA A 239 -18.72 -0.98 -19.84
N ARG A 240 -18.60 -2.13 -20.52
CA ARG A 240 -19.08 -2.31 -21.90
C ARG A 240 -20.59 -2.16 -22.02
N GLU A 241 -21.35 -2.70 -21.07
CA GLU A 241 -22.80 -2.54 -21.05
C GLU A 241 -23.23 -1.08 -20.83
N ARG A 242 -22.54 -0.36 -19.94
CA ARG A 242 -22.77 1.09 -19.74
C ARG A 242 -22.48 1.86 -21.03
N ASP A 243 -21.40 1.54 -21.73
CA ASP A 243 -21.05 2.18 -23.00
C ASP A 243 -22.08 1.91 -24.10
N THR A 244 -22.50 0.65 -24.24
CA THR A 244 -23.55 0.22 -25.18
C THR A 244 -24.88 0.93 -24.91
N ARG A 245 -25.26 1.10 -23.63
CA ARG A 245 -26.46 1.85 -23.24
C ARG A 245 -26.35 3.33 -23.58
N ARG A 246 -25.16 3.92 -23.51
CA ARG A 246 -24.92 5.34 -23.73
C ARG A 246 -24.81 5.71 -25.21
N HIS A 247 -24.20 4.86 -26.03
CA HIS A 247 -23.90 5.15 -27.43
C HIS A 247 -24.73 4.32 -28.43
N GLY A 248 -25.62 3.44 -27.93
CA GLY A 248 -26.37 2.50 -28.76
C GLY A 248 -25.55 1.25 -29.09
N ALA A 249 -26.23 0.13 -29.38
CA ALA A 249 -25.55 -1.07 -29.83
C ALA A 249 -24.83 -0.81 -31.16
N PRO A 250 -23.57 -1.26 -31.34
CA PRO A 250 -22.94 -1.21 -32.64
C PRO A 250 -23.82 -1.94 -33.65
N ALA A 251 -24.10 -1.29 -34.79
CA ALA A 251 -24.97 -1.85 -35.81
C ALA A 251 -24.46 -3.24 -36.22
N PRO A 252 -25.33 -4.26 -36.30
CA PRO A 252 -24.90 -5.59 -36.69
C PRO A 252 -24.45 -5.57 -38.15
N GLY A 253 -23.14 -5.73 -38.36
CA GLY A 253 -22.54 -6.10 -39.63
C GLY A 253 -22.13 -4.95 -40.54
N VAL A 254 -20.83 -4.64 -40.54
CA VAL A 254 -20.07 -4.49 -41.79
C VAL A 254 -18.78 -5.28 -41.61
N ALA A 255 -18.85 -6.57 -41.93
CA ALA A 255 -17.65 -7.29 -42.32
C ALA A 255 -17.26 -6.77 -43.71
N THR A 256 -16.06 -6.20 -43.80
CA THR A 256 -15.29 -6.03 -45.04
C THR A 256 -13.90 -6.55 -44.80
#